data_AF-A0A6B8RNF6-F1
#
_entry.id   AF-A0A6B8RNF6-F1
#
_cell.length_a   1.000
_cell.length_b   1.000
_cell.length_c   1.000
_cell.angle_alpha   90.00
_cell.angle_beta   90.00
_cell.angle_gamma   90.00
#
_symmetry.space_group_name_H-M   'P 1'
#
loop_
_entity.id
_entity.type
_entity.pdbx_description
1 polymer ?
#
loop_
_entity_poly.entity_id
_entity_poly.type
_entity_poly.pdbx_seq_one_letter_code
_entity_poly.pdbx_strand_id
1 'polypeptide(L)'
;MDSLKYTYEKLVIEDDKLSKQLNTTELCTTAIIHYMFRYGNLIDKLWVEHILEAVHQIEVGLRKEVLTLRLEKALVACELQISHHGITESTF
;
A
#
# COMPACT_ATOMS: atom_id res chain seq x y z
N MET A 1 4.58 3.27 -26.43
CA MET A 1 4.92 2.01 -25.74
C MET A 1 5.88 2.27 -24.57
N ASP A 2 7.00 2.96 -24.79
CA ASP A 2 7.99 3.27 -23.73
C ASP A 2 7.42 4.07 -22.55
N SER A 3 6.56 5.06 -22.80
CA SER A 3 5.92 5.84 -21.74
C SER A 3 4.98 5.01 -20.87
N LEU A 4 4.31 4.01 -21.42
CA LEU A 4 3.33 3.20 -20.67
C LEU A 4 4.04 2.17 -19.79
N LYS A 5 5.13 1.58 -20.31
CA LYS A 5 6.02 0.71 -19.53
C LYS A 5 6.67 1.47 -18.37
N TYR A 6 7.15 2.69 -18.63
CA TYR A 6 7.69 3.56 -17.59
C TYR A 6 6.66 3.90 -16.50
N THR A 7 5.41 4.23 -16.88
CA THR A 7 4.32 4.44 -15.92
C THR A 7 4.07 3.21 -15.07
N TYR A 8 4.00 2.02 -15.68
CA TYR A 8 3.81 0.76 -14.95
C TYR A 8 4.94 0.50 -13.94
N GLU A 9 6.20 0.67 -14.35
CA GLU A 9 7.37 0.51 -13.47
C GLU A 9 7.33 1.48 -12.29
N LYS A 10 6.93 2.74 -12.52
CA LYS A 10 6.75 3.71 -11.44
C LYS A 10 5.66 3.28 -10.45
N LEU A 11 4.52 2.79 -10.95
CA LEU A 11 3.44 2.28 -10.11
C LEU A 11 3.88 1.05 -9.31
N VAL A 12 4.74 0.18 -9.85
CA VAL A 12 5.33 -0.95 -9.09
C VAL A 12 6.15 -0.44 -7.91
N ILE A 13 7.03 0.55 -8.13
CA ILE A 13 7.88 1.12 -7.07
C ILE A 13 7.03 1.79 -5.97
N GLU A 14 5.97 2.49 -6.36
CA GLU A 14 5.07 3.15 -5.42
C GLU A 14 4.23 2.13 -4.61
N ASP A 15 3.77 1.02 -5.23
CA ASP A 15 3.08 -0.09 -4.55
C ASP A 15 3.98 -0.74 -3.47
N ASP A 16 5.26 -0.95 -3.79
CA ASP A 16 6.25 -1.49 -2.85
C ASP A 16 6.47 -0.55 -1.66
N LYS A 17 6.57 0.76 -1.93
CA LYS A 17 6.72 1.78 -0.88
C LYS A 17 5.51 1.79 0.06
N LEU A 18 4.30 1.85 -0.49
CA LEU A 18 3.06 1.85 0.31
C LEU A 18 2.90 0.56 1.11
N SER A 19 3.24 -0.59 0.52
CA SER A 19 3.22 -1.88 1.21
C SER A 19 4.18 -1.89 2.40
N LYS A 20 5.37 -1.28 2.27
CA LYS A 20 6.32 -1.11 3.37
C LYS A 20 5.77 -0.22 4.49
N GLN A 21 5.08 0.86 4.13
CA GLN A 21 4.45 1.76 5.11
C GLN A 21 3.31 1.06 5.86
N LEU A 22 2.45 0.31 5.18
CA LEU A 22 1.40 -0.51 5.82
C LEU A 22 1.98 -1.56 6.77
N ASN A 23 3.04 -2.25 6.36
CA ASN A 23 3.71 -3.20 7.25
C ASN A 23 4.30 -2.49 8.48
N THR A 24 4.72 -1.24 8.33
CA THR A 24 5.25 -0.44 9.45
C THR A 24 4.14 -0.08 10.44
N THR A 25 2.93 0.28 9.98
CA THR A 25 1.81 0.58 10.90
C THR A 25 1.40 -0.66 11.70
N GLU A 26 1.36 -1.83 11.08
CA GLU A 26 1.08 -3.10 11.75
C GLU A 26 2.15 -3.43 12.83
N LEU A 27 3.43 -3.24 12.49
CA LEU A 27 4.53 -3.42 13.44
C LEU A 27 4.45 -2.43 14.61
N CYS A 28 4.08 -1.17 14.36
CA CYS A 28 3.86 -0.18 15.42
C CYS A 28 2.73 -0.61 16.37
N THR A 29 1.58 -1.02 15.83
CA THR A 29 0.45 -1.53 16.61
C THR A 29 0.87 -2.73 17.46
N THR A 30 1.56 -3.70 16.85
CA THR A 30 2.08 -4.88 17.55
C THR A 30 3.05 -4.49 18.68
N ALA A 31 3.97 -3.56 18.43
CA ALA A 31 4.93 -3.10 19.42
C ALA A 31 4.25 -2.41 20.62
N ILE A 32 3.24 -1.57 20.37
CA ILE A 32 2.46 -0.91 21.42
C ILE A 32 1.73 -1.95 22.27
N ILE A 33 1.06 -2.92 21.63
CA ILE A 33 0.34 -3.99 22.33
C ILE A 33 1.29 -4.85 23.16
N HIS A 34 2.45 -5.23 22.63
CA HIS A 34 3.48 -5.96 23.37
C HIS A 34 4.00 -5.17 24.58
N TYR A 35 4.17 -3.85 24.44
CA TYR A 35 4.59 -3.00 25.55
C TYR A 35 3.51 -2.93 26.65
N MET A 36 2.23 -2.86 26.25
CA MET A 36 1.09 -2.93 27.17
C MET A 36 0.99 -4.25 27.92
N PHE A 37 1.27 -5.39 27.27
CA PHE A 37 1.29 -6.67 27.98
C PHE A 37 2.36 -6.74 29.07
N ARG A 38 3.49 -6.07 28.87
CA ARG A 38 4.61 -6.10 29.81
C ARG A 38 4.49 -5.06 30.92
N TYR A 39 3.97 -3.88 30.62
CA TYR A 39 4.02 -2.71 31.52
C TYR A 39 2.66 -2.02 31.69
N GLY A 40 1.56 -2.66 31.30
CA GLY A 40 0.24 -2.03 31.25
C GLY A 40 -0.27 -1.47 32.58
N ASN A 41 0.22 -1.97 33.72
CA ASN A 41 -0.08 -1.40 35.04
C ASN A 41 0.59 -0.04 35.31
N LEU A 42 1.61 0.33 34.52
CA LEU A 42 2.35 1.58 34.62
C LEU A 42 1.93 2.61 33.57
N ILE A 43 1.06 2.23 32.62
CA ILE A 43 0.74 3.02 31.44
C ILE A 43 -0.71 3.50 31.52
N ASP A 44 -0.93 4.76 31.18
CA ASP A 44 -2.27 5.30 31.02
C ASP A 44 -2.95 4.73 29.77
N LYS A 45 -4.06 4.01 29.98
CA LYS A 45 -4.82 3.35 28.91
C LYS A 45 -5.37 4.34 27.88
N LEU A 46 -5.85 5.50 28.30
CA LEU A 46 -6.49 6.48 27.42
C LEU A 46 -5.48 7.04 26.41
N TRP A 47 -4.26 7.32 26.87
CA TRP A 47 -3.20 7.77 25.97
C TRP A 47 -2.79 6.69 24.96
N VAL A 48 -2.77 5.43 25.36
CA VAL A 48 -2.48 4.32 24.44
C VAL A 48 -3.57 4.18 23.39
N GLU A 49 -4.84 4.31 23.79
CA GLU A 49 -5.98 4.31 22.84
C GLU A 49 -5.84 5.45 21.82
N HIS A 50 -5.48 6.67 22.25
CA HIS A 50 -5.24 7.78 21.32
C HIS A 50 -4.07 7.51 20.35
N ILE A 51 -2.99 6.89 20.82
CA ILE A 51 -1.86 6.54 19.96
C ILE A 51 -2.27 5.47 18.94
N LEU A 52 -2.98 4.42 19.38
CA LEU A 52 -3.48 3.37 18.50
C LEU A 52 -4.47 3.92 17.47
N GLU A 53 -5.34 4.83 17.87
CA GLU A 53 -6.25 5.52 16.94
C GLU A 53 -5.48 6.32 15.89
N ALA A 54 -4.43 7.05 16.28
CA ALA A 54 -3.60 7.78 15.33
C ALA A 54 -2.90 6.86 14.32
N VAL A 55 -2.37 5.72 14.76
CA VAL A 55 -1.79 4.69 13.86
C VAL A 55 -2.85 4.13 12.93
N HIS A 56 -4.05 3.84 13.46
CA HIS A 56 -5.16 3.32 12.67
C HIS A 56 -5.60 4.28 11.56
N GLN A 57 -5.72 5.58 11.86
CA GLN A 57 -6.08 6.59 10.87
C GLN A 57 -5.04 6.69 9.73
N ILE A 58 -3.75 6.59 10.07
CA ILE A 58 -2.67 6.52 9.06
C ILE A 58 -2.84 5.28 8.18
N GLU A 59 -3.08 4.12 8.79
CA GLU A 59 -3.26 2.85 8.07
C GLU A 59 -4.47 2.87 7.13
N VAL A 60 -5.60 3.46 7.56
CA VAL A 60 -6.79 3.63 6.71
C VAL A 60 -6.46 4.49 5.49
N GLY A 61 -5.73 5.59 5.68
CA GLY A 61 -5.26 6.44 4.58
C GLY A 61 -4.38 5.66 3.59
N LEU A 62 -3.37 4.95 4.09
CA LEU A 62 -2.47 4.14 3.27
C LEU A 62 -3.20 3.02 2.52
N ARG A 63 -4.17 2.36 3.16
CA ARG A 63 -4.97 1.31 2.49
C ARG A 63 -5.76 1.87 1.32
N LYS A 64 -6.32 3.07 1.46
CA LYS A 64 -7.04 3.75 0.38
C LYS A 64 -6.10 4.08 -0.79
N GLU A 65 -4.89 4.58 -0.51
CA GLU A 65 -3.88 4.86 -1.52
C GLU A 65 -3.45 3.59 -2.27
N VAL A 66 -3.16 2.49 -1.56
CA VAL A 66 -2.85 1.19 -2.16
C VAL A 66 -3.96 0.70 -3.08
N LEU A 67 -5.22 0.80 -2.63
CA LEU A 67 -6.36 0.36 -3.43
C LEU A 67 -6.46 1.13 -4.75
N THR A 68 -6.28 2.45 -4.68
CA THR A 68 -6.33 3.34 -5.84
C THR A 68 -5.18 3.04 -6.80
N LEU A 69 -3.97 2.91 -6.27
CA LEU A 69 -2.78 2.61 -7.05
C LEU A 69 -2.86 1.25 -7.73
N ARG A 70 -3.33 0.21 -7.02
CA ARG A 70 -3.44 -1.15 -7.59
C ARG A 70 -4.48 -1.21 -8.69
N LEU A 71 -5.57 -0.44 -8.58
CA LEU A 71 -6.53 -0.28 -9.67
C LEU A 71 -5.87 0.35 -10.89
N GLU A 72 -5.15 1.46 -10.71
CA GLU A 72 -4.44 2.14 -11.80
C GLU A 72 -3.40 1.23 -12.45
N LYS A 73 -2.58 0.55 -11.65
CA LYS A 73 -1.57 -0.42 -12.10
C LYS A 73 -2.20 -1.56 -12.91
N ALA A 74 -3.37 -2.06 -12.51
CA ALA A 74 -4.11 -3.08 -13.26
C ALA A 74 -4.60 -2.55 -14.62
N LEU A 75 -5.13 -1.33 -14.66
CA LEU A 75 -5.57 -0.70 -15.91
C LEU A 75 -4.40 -0.51 -16.89
N VAL A 76 -3.27 -0.01 -16.42
CA VAL A 76 -2.05 0.16 -17.22
C VAL A 76 -1.52 -1.20 -17.73
N ALA A 77 -1.57 -2.24 -16.89
CA ALA A 77 -1.18 -3.59 -17.31
C ALA A 77 -2.06 -4.14 -18.44
N CYS A 78 -3.38 -3.90 -18.38
CA CYS A 78 -4.31 -4.27 -19.44
C CYS A 78 -3.97 -3.55 -20.75
N GLU A 79 -3.71 -2.25 -20.71
CA GLU A 79 -3.30 -1.46 -21.89
C GLU A 79 -1.98 -1.97 -22.49
N LEU A 80 -1.01 -2.34 -21.65
CA LEU A 80 0.24 -2.94 -22.11
C LEU A 80 0.01 -4.27 -22.83
N GLN A 81 -0.85 -5.15 -22.29
CA GLN A 81 -1.19 -6.43 -22.94
C GLN A 81 -1.87 -6.24 -24.29
N ILE A 82 -2.79 -5.28 -24.38
CA ILE A 82 -3.47 -4.91 -25.63
C ILE A 82 -2.46 -4.39 -26.65
N SER A 83 -1.54 -3.51 -26.23
CA SER A 83 -0.50 -2.97 -27.13
C SER A 83 0.46 -4.04 -27.68
N HIS A 84 0.64 -5.14 -26.94
CA HIS A 84 1.42 -6.30 -27.39
C HIS A 84 0.66 -7.21 -28.38
N HIS A 85 -0.67 -7.33 -28.26
CA HIS A 85 -1.52 -8.14 -29.16
C HIS A 85 -1.97 -7.38 -30.43
N GLY A 86 -2.07 -6.06 -30.38
CA GLY A 86 -2.44 -5.24 -31.55
C GLY A 86 -1.40 -5.25 -32.69
N ILE A 87 -0.19 -5.77 -32.43
CA ILE A 87 0.86 -5.94 -33.45
C ILE A 87 0.68 -7.24 -34.24
N THR A 88 -0.04 -8.24 -33.70
CA THR A 88 -0.19 -9.56 -34.34
C THR A 88 -1.40 -9.71 -35.26
N GLU A 89 -2.33 -8.76 -35.30
CA GLU A 89 -3.55 -8.85 -36.14
C GLU A 89 -3.46 -8.09 -37.48
N SER A 90 -2.34 -7.43 -37.80
CA SER A 90 -2.17 -6.70 -39.08
C SER A 90 -1.49 -7.51 -40.19
N THR A 91 -1.50 -8.84 -40.14
CA THR A 91 -0.85 -9.71 -41.16
C THR A 91 -1.75 -10.78 -41.79
N PHE A 92 -3.06 -10.54 -41.85
CA PHE A 92 -3.96 -11.33 -42.70
C PHE A 92 -4.84 -10.44 -43.58
#